data_AF-A0A7J7PTD6-F1
#
_entry.id   AF-A0A7J7PTD6-F1
#
_cell.length_a   1.000
_cell.length_b   1.000
_cell.length_c   1.000
_cell.angle_alpha   90.00
_cell.angle_beta   90.00
_cell.angle_gamma   90.00
#
_symmetry.space_group_name_H-M   'P 1'
#
loop_
_entity.id
_entity.type
_entity.pdbx_description
1 polymer ?
#
loop_
_entity_poly.entity_id
_entity_poly.type
_entity_poly.pdbx_seq_one_letter_code
_entity_poly.pdbx_strand_id
1 'polypeptide(L)'
;MNALVCVLPHACAGVCSHQEVARLVEHLQLLWEGYCTDGEGNSNGCEWLPVEQIGNMMCQELGYEDEPEFEDAMKGSFSDFLDKLPYVVKQEKNGRPYFQIKPELPRSQWRATKMTLKINSTADLWRTCYKSPHATVEIPELEFEFSADGKRHTDSIYNHIGSAVYNLGAHYVQQANSGLSDDHKDKIMDTVIALNAFLDVPVPWTWVVHDPSGMSEFKPMDAHVEVEYLEPAAAAAAAAAELAAAGDAAAAEPAAAEPTAAAAAEPAAAGEAAAAEEQQEGQQQQPPEAAP
;
A
#
# COMPACT_ATOMS: atom_id res chain seq x y z
N MET A 1 39.69 -6.77 12.52
CA MET A 1 39.60 -8.22 12.24
C MET A 1 38.34 -8.76 12.88
N ASN A 2 37.26 -8.81 12.11
CA ASN A 2 36.29 -9.92 12.07
C ASN A 2 35.21 -9.50 11.10
N ALA A 3 35.41 -9.90 9.84
CA ALA A 3 34.37 -9.90 8.83
C ALA A 3 33.31 -10.91 9.30
N LEU A 4 32.14 -10.41 9.64
CA LEU A 4 30.93 -11.22 9.78
C LEU A 4 30.52 -11.64 8.36
N VAL A 5 31.20 -12.65 7.84
CA VAL A 5 30.78 -13.36 6.64
C VAL A 5 29.51 -14.09 7.03
N CYS A 6 28.37 -13.49 6.70
CA CYS A 6 27.07 -14.12 6.80
C CYS A 6 27.10 -15.37 5.91
N VAL A 7 27.26 -16.53 6.53
CA VAL A 7 27.21 -17.82 5.85
C VAL A 7 25.75 -18.08 5.51
N LEU A 8 25.33 -17.56 4.35
CA LEU A 8 24.11 -17.98 3.69
C LEU A 8 24.22 -19.49 3.43
N PRO A 9 23.29 -20.33 3.92
CA PRO A 9 23.21 -21.71 3.47
C PRO A 9 22.98 -21.74 1.96
N HIS A 10 23.70 -22.65 1.30
CA HIS A 10 23.86 -22.84 -0.15
C HIS A 10 22.57 -23.23 -0.94
N ALA A 11 21.39 -22.71 -0.56
CA ALA A 11 20.11 -23.03 -1.20
C ALA A 11 19.45 -21.87 -1.98
N CYS A 12 19.98 -20.64 -1.90
CA CYS A 12 19.32 -19.46 -2.48
C CYS A 12 20.01 -18.86 -3.73
N ALA A 13 20.64 -19.68 -4.57
CA ALA A 13 21.34 -19.21 -5.77
C ALA A 13 20.41 -18.86 -6.97
N GLY A 14 19.13 -18.54 -6.74
CA GLY A 14 18.17 -18.32 -7.83
C GLY A 14 16.90 -17.54 -7.47
N VAL A 15 16.89 -16.81 -6.35
CA VAL A 15 15.72 -16.02 -5.95
C VAL A 15 16.03 -14.54 -6.21
N CYS A 16 15.12 -13.84 -6.90
CA CYS A 16 15.15 -12.38 -7.06
C CYS A 16 15.37 -11.72 -5.68
N SER A 17 16.15 -10.64 -5.62
CA SER A 17 16.38 -9.96 -4.35
C SER A 17 15.04 -9.40 -3.84
N HIS A 18 14.79 -9.48 -2.53
CA HIS A 18 13.51 -9.00 -1.97
C HIS A 18 13.27 -7.52 -2.22
N GLN A 19 14.33 -6.71 -2.28
CA GLN A 19 14.24 -5.29 -2.64
C GLN A 19 13.76 -5.12 -4.08
N GLU A 20 14.27 -5.93 -5.01
CA GLU A 20 13.83 -5.91 -6.41
C GLU A 20 12.39 -6.40 -6.54
N VAL A 21 12.00 -7.48 -5.85
CA VAL A 21 10.61 -7.96 -5.83
C VAL A 21 9.66 -6.88 -5.30
N ALA A 22 10.00 -6.23 -4.19
CA ALA A 22 9.19 -5.16 -3.62
C ALA A 22 9.03 -3.99 -4.60
N ARG A 23 10.13 -3.57 -5.25
CA ARG A 23 10.12 -2.50 -6.26
C ARG A 23 9.24 -2.87 -7.47
N LEU A 24 9.34 -4.10 -7.96
CA LEU A 24 8.54 -4.62 -9.07
C LEU A 24 7.05 -4.67 -8.73
N VAL A 25 6.70 -5.17 -7.54
CA VAL A 25 5.32 -5.27 -7.06
C VAL A 25 4.72 -3.88 -6.87
N GLU A 26 5.44 -2.96 -6.22
CA GLU A 26 4.98 -1.58 -6.02
C GLU A 26 4.75 -0.87 -7.35
N HIS A 27 5.67 -1.01 -8.29
CA HIS A 27 5.53 -0.39 -9.59
C HIS A 27 4.38 -1.01 -10.42
N LEU A 28 4.22 -2.33 -10.40
CA LEU A 28 3.07 -3.00 -11.01
C LEU A 28 1.73 -2.49 -10.45
N GLN A 29 1.67 -2.27 -9.13
CA GLN A 29 0.49 -1.73 -8.46
C GLN A 29 0.21 -0.28 -8.90
N LEU A 30 1.23 0.56 -8.99
CA LEU A 30 1.10 1.95 -9.50
C LEU A 30 0.59 1.98 -10.94
N LEU A 31 1.10 1.10 -11.80
CA LEU A 31 0.62 0.99 -13.18
C LEU A 31 -0.85 0.54 -13.22
N TRP A 32 -1.21 -0.46 -12.42
CA TRP A 32 -2.60 -0.88 -12.31
C TRP A 32 -3.50 0.26 -11.84
N GLU A 33 -3.11 1.00 -10.81
CA GLU A 33 -3.89 2.13 -10.29
C GLU A 33 -4.01 3.27 -11.32
N GLY A 34 -2.94 3.55 -12.07
CA GLY A 34 -2.94 4.57 -13.12
C GLY A 34 -3.80 4.21 -14.33
N TYR A 35 -3.88 2.93 -14.71
CA TYR A 35 -4.58 2.50 -15.92
C TYR A 35 -5.96 1.89 -15.71
N CYS A 36 -6.22 1.29 -14.54
CA CYS A 36 -7.43 0.49 -14.29
C CYS A 36 -8.34 1.07 -13.21
N THR A 37 -7.85 2.02 -12.41
CA THR A 37 -8.66 2.71 -11.40
C THR A 37 -8.80 4.19 -11.69
N ASP A 38 -9.93 4.81 -11.32
CA ASP A 38 -9.94 6.24 -11.05
C ASP A 38 -9.20 6.46 -9.71
N GLY A 39 -8.62 7.63 -9.48
CA GLY A 39 -7.83 7.90 -8.26
C GLY A 39 -8.59 7.74 -6.92
N GLU A 40 -9.85 7.32 -6.96
CA GLU A 40 -10.72 6.98 -5.83
C GLU A 40 -10.86 5.46 -5.63
N GLY A 41 -10.17 4.64 -6.44
CA GLY A 41 -10.14 3.18 -6.34
C GLY A 41 -11.26 2.46 -7.08
N ASN A 42 -12.12 3.16 -7.83
CA ASN A 42 -13.16 2.53 -8.64
C ASN A 42 -12.61 2.15 -10.02
N SER A 43 -13.17 1.13 -10.66
CA SER A 43 -12.72 0.73 -12.00
C SER A 43 -13.03 1.82 -13.03
N ASN A 44 -12.03 2.22 -13.81
CA ASN A 44 -12.17 3.21 -14.89
C ASN A 44 -12.61 2.60 -16.24
N GLY A 45 -13.02 1.32 -16.24
CA GLY A 45 -13.44 0.57 -17.42
C GLY A 45 -12.35 -0.25 -18.11
N CYS A 46 -11.08 -0.10 -17.71
CA CYS A 46 -10.00 -1.00 -18.12
C CYS A 46 -9.81 -2.10 -17.07
N GLU A 47 -10.26 -3.31 -17.37
CA GLU A 47 -10.18 -4.45 -16.44
C GLU A 47 -9.02 -5.42 -16.72
N TRP A 48 -8.35 -5.29 -17.87
CA TRP A 48 -7.34 -6.23 -18.33
C TRP A 48 -6.19 -5.50 -19.00
N LEU A 49 -4.98 -5.73 -18.53
CA LEU A 49 -3.76 -5.16 -19.10
C LEU A 49 -2.98 -6.24 -19.85
N PRO A 50 -2.41 -5.93 -21.02
CA PRO A 50 -1.68 -6.92 -21.79
C PRO A 50 -0.26 -7.11 -21.20
N VAL A 51 0.14 -8.37 -21.01
CA VAL A 51 1.36 -8.74 -20.25
C VAL A 51 2.62 -8.21 -20.94
N GLU A 52 2.73 -8.35 -22.26
CA GLU A 52 3.94 -7.94 -23.01
C GLU A 52 4.18 -6.42 -22.95
N GLN A 53 3.15 -5.60 -23.15
CA GLN A 53 3.31 -4.14 -23.15
C GLN A 53 3.62 -3.62 -21.76
N ILE A 54 2.98 -4.18 -20.72
CA ILE A 54 3.29 -3.81 -19.34
C ILE A 54 4.71 -4.26 -18.96
N GLY A 55 5.13 -5.47 -19.34
CA GLY A 55 6.50 -5.94 -19.10
C GLY A 55 7.55 -5.02 -19.73
N ASN A 56 7.36 -4.62 -20.99
CA ASN A 56 8.23 -3.67 -21.68
C ASN A 56 8.25 -2.29 -21.03
N MET A 57 7.09 -1.81 -20.58
CA MET A 57 6.97 -0.52 -19.90
C MET A 57 7.67 -0.54 -18.55
N MET A 58 7.47 -1.59 -17.74
CA MET A 58 8.16 -1.78 -16.48
C MET A 58 9.69 -1.86 -16.66
N CYS A 59 10.15 -2.57 -17.70
CA CYS A 59 11.58 -2.64 -18.04
C CYS A 59 12.18 -1.23 -18.23
N GLN A 60 11.49 -0.36 -18.98
CA GLN A 60 11.93 1.01 -19.27
C GLN A 60 11.82 1.93 -18.05
N GLU A 61 10.69 1.90 -17.33
CA GLU A 61 10.42 2.81 -16.21
C GLU A 61 11.27 2.49 -14.96
N LEU A 62 11.61 1.23 -14.76
CA LEU A 62 12.51 0.80 -13.68
C LEU A 62 13.99 0.99 -14.02
N GLY A 63 14.29 1.30 -15.29
CA GLY A 63 15.63 1.64 -15.76
C GLY A 63 16.51 0.45 -16.10
N TYR A 64 15.93 -0.69 -16.47
CA TYR A 64 16.69 -1.82 -17.03
C TYR A 64 17.08 -1.52 -18.49
N GLU A 65 18.28 -1.94 -18.90
CA GLU A 65 18.83 -1.69 -20.23
C GLU A 65 18.05 -2.44 -21.32
N ASP A 66 17.67 -3.69 -21.05
CA ASP A 66 16.90 -4.54 -21.95
C ASP A 66 16.05 -5.60 -21.22
N GLU A 67 15.18 -6.28 -21.99
CA GLU A 67 14.32 -7.36 -21.49
C GLU A 67 15.12 -8.53 -20.87
N PRO A 68 16.25 -8.99 -21.44
CA PRO A 68 17.14 -9.95 -20.79
C PRO A 68 17.62 -9.55 -19.40
N GLU A 69 18.03 -8.30 -19.18
CA GLU A 69 18.41 -7.82 -17.85
C GLU A 69 17.24 -7.86 -16.88
N PHE A 70 16.06 -7.43 -17.33
CA PHE A 70 14.82 -7.48 -16.56
C PHE A 70 14.41 -8.91 -16.16
N GLU A 71 14.50 -9.86 -17.09
CA GLU A 71 14.23 -11.27 -16.83
C GLU A 71 15.27 -11.91 -15.90
N ASP A 72 16.55 -11.52 -16.01
CA ASP A 72 17.57 -11.98 -15.06
C ASP A 72 17.32 -11.42 -13.66
N ALA A 73 16.88 -10.16 -13.53
CA ALA A 73 16.51 -9.58 -12.24
C ALA A 73 15.37 -10.38 -11.57
N MET A 74 14.31 -10.71 -12.33
CA MET A 74 13.17 -11.50 -11.85
C MET A 74 13.45 -13.01 -11.73
N LYS A 75 14.57 -13.48 -12.29
CA LYS A 75 14.92 -14.90 -12.44
C LYS A 75 13.83 -15.68 -13.20
N GLY A 76 13.33 -15.11 -14.29
CA GLY A 76 12.29 -15.68 -15.14
C GLY A 76 11.57 -14.61 -15.97
N SER A 77 10.60 -15.03 -16.79
CA SER A 77 9.83 -14.09 -17.60
C SER A 77 8.89 -13.26 -16.73
N PHE A 78 8.47 -12.09 -17.23
CA PHE A 78 7.45 -11.29 -16.55
C PHE A 78 6.14 -12.09 -16.33
N SER A 79 5.80 -12.99 -17.26
CA SER A 79 4.66 -13.90 -17.11
C SER A 79 4.81 -14.83 -15.92
N ASP A 80 6.01 -15.40 -15.71
CA ASP A 80 6.30 -16.29 -14.57
C ASP A 80 6.28 -15.53 -13.25
N PHE A 81 6.70 -14.26 -13.26
CA PHE A 81 6.62 -13.37 -12.11
C PHE A 81 5.15 -13.13 -11.71
N LEU A 82 4.27 -12.84 -12.67
CA LEU A 82 2.84 -12.65 -12.41
C LEU A 82 2.17 -13.89 -11.80
N ASP A 83 2.61 -15.11 -12.16
CA ASP A 83 2.08 -16.36 -11.58
C ASP A 83 2.41 -16.52 -10.08
N LYS A 84 3.46 -15.85 -9.59
CA LYS A 84 3.84 -15.90 -8.18
C LYS A 84 2.90 -15.04 -7.32
N LEU A 85 2.20 -14.07 -7.92
CA LEU A 85 1.32 -13.13 -7.21
C LEU A 85 -0.11 -13.69 -7.05
N PRO A 86 -0.61 -13.92 -5.81
CA PRO A 86 -1.91 -14.58 -5.58
C PRO A 86 -3.13 -13.74 -6.00
N TYR A 87 -2.94 -12.43 -6.09
CA TYR A 87 -3.96 -11.47 -6.50
C TYR A 87 -3.96 -11.18 -7.99
N VAL A 88 -3.07 -11.78 -8.78
CA VAL A 88 -3.04 -11.62 -10.24
C VAL A 88 -3.75 -12.81 -10.90
N VAL A 89 -4.63 -12.52 -11.85
CA VAL A 89 -5.28 -13.50 -12.73
C VAL A 89 -4.81 -13.26 -14.15
N LYS A 90 -4.40 -14.31 -14.84
CA LYS A 90 -4.05 -14.24 -16.27
C LYS A 90 -5.15 -14.84 -17.14
N GLN A 91 -5.38 -14.23 -18.29
CA GLN A 91 -6.28 -14.71 -19.31
C GLN A 91 -5.70 -14.44 -20.70
N GLU A 92 -5.79 -15.42 -21.59
CA GLU A 92 -5.39 -15.23 -22.98
C GLU A 92 -6.59 -14.71 -23.80
N LYS A 93 -6.40 -13.60 -24.53
CA LYS A 93 -7.40 -13.02 -25.44
C LYS A 93 -6.76 -12.82 -26.80
N ASN A 94 -7.34 -13.42 -27.84
CA ASN A 94 -6.86 -13.32 -29.22
C ASN A 94 -5.38 -13.72 -29.42
N GLY A 95 -4.91 -14.76 -28.72
CA GLY A 95 -3.51 -15.22 -28.81
C GLY A 95 -2.51 -14.34 -28.07
N ARG A 96 -2.98 -13.39 -27.25
CA ARG A 96 -2.14 -12.51 -26.43
C ARG A 96 -2.47 -12.68 -24.93
N PRO A 97 -1.46 -12.77 -24.06
CA PRO A 97 -1.67 -12.86 -22.62
C PRO A 97 -2.06 -11.49 -22.03
N TYR A 98 -3.13 -11.47 -21.25
CA TYR A 98 -3.56 -10.35 -20.42
C TYR A 98 -3.56 -10.76 -18.95
N PHE A 99 -3.38 -9.79 -18.07
CA PHE A 99 -3.51 -9.97 -16.64
C PHE A 99 -4.48 -8.95 -16.03
N GLN A 100 -5.05 -9.33 -14.90
CA GLN A 100 -5.93 -8.52 -14.07
C GLN A 100 -5.46 -8.67 -12.62
N ILE A 101 -5.24 -7.54 -11.93
CA ILE A 101 -5.16 -7.56 -10.46
C ILE A 101 -6.59 -7.65 -9.95
N LYS A 102 -6.87 -8.69 -9.15
CA LYS A 102 -8.20 -8.92 -8.57
C LYS A 102 -8.68 -7.64 -7.89
N PRO A 103 -9.78 -7.03 -8.35
CA PRO A 103 -10.31 -5.85 -7.69
C PRO A 103 -10.69 -6.21 -6.26
N GLU A 104 -10.67 -5.20 -5.40
CA GLU A 104 -11.17 -5.38 -4.05
C GLU A 104 -12.67 -5.69 -4.09
N LEU A 105 -13.08 -6.74 -3.37
CA LEU A 105 -14.49 -7.10 -3.28
C LEU A 105 -15.25 -5.98 -2.55
N PRO A 106 -16.52 -5.71 -2.90
CA PRO A 106 -17.35 -4.81 -2.13
C PRO A 106 -17.42 -5.25 -0.66
N ARG A 107 -17.45 -4.29 0.27
CA ARG A 107 -17.52 -4.56 1.73
C ARG A 107 -18.66 -5.51 2.13
N SER A 108 -19.73 -5.57 1.35
CA SER A 108 -20.86 -6.49 1.58
C SER A 108 -20.51 -7.98 1.39
N GLN A 109 -19.41 -8.28 0.70
CA GLN A 109 -18.95 -9.65 0.42
C GLN A 109 -17.74 -10.04 1.27
N TRP A 110 -17.23 -9.14 2.10
CA TRP A 110 -16.09 -9.39 2.96
C TRP A 110 -16.41 -10.49 3.97
N ARG A 111 -15.43 -11.38 4.17
CA ARG A 111 -15.49 -12.42 5.19
C ARG A 111 -14.28 -12.23 6.09
N ALA A 112 -14.52 -11.78 7.31
CA ALA A 112 -13.45 -11.57 8.26
C ALA A 112 -12.76 -12.91 8.56
N THR A 113 -11.44 -12.92 8.46
CA THR A 113 -10.61 -14.09 8.76
C THR A 113 -9.54 -13.73 9.76
N LYS A 114 -9.33 -14.61 10.73
CA LYS A 114 -8.18 -14.58 11.61
C LYS A 114 -7.30 -15.77 11.28
N MET A 115 -6.08 -15.50 10.83
CA MET A 115 -5.09 -16.54 10.50
C MET A 115 -4.00 -16.53 11.57
N THR A 116 -3.75 -17.68 12.19
CA THR A 116 -2.75 -17.84 13.25
C THR A 116 -1.69 -18.82 12.79
N LEU A 117 -0.43 -18.40 12.78
CA LEU A 117 0.71 -19.22 12.41
C LEU A 117 1.70 -19.28 13.58
N LYS A 118 2.04 -20.50 14.00
CA LYS A 118 3.07 -20.72 15.03
C LYS A 118 4.44 -20.89 14.39
N ILE A 119 5.36 -19.99 14.70
CA ILE A 119 6.74 -20.02 14.23
C ILE A 119 7.56 -20.87 15.20
N ASN A 120 7.95 -22.07 14.76
CA ASN A 120 8.73 -22.99 15.59
C ASN A 120 10.19 -23.07 15.15
N SER A 121 10.48 -22.68 13.91
CA SER A 121 11.81 -22.79 13.32
C SER A 121 12.11 -21.58 12.44
N THR A 122 13.39 -21.32 12.20
CA THR A 122 13.84 -20.30 11.24
C THR A 122 13.39 -20.58 9.81
N ALA A 123 13.05 -21.84 9.47
CA ALA A 123 12.46 -22.18 8.19
C ALA A 123 11.06 -21.58 8.00
N ASP A 124 10.28 -21.44 9.09
CA ASP A 124 8.94 -20.86 9.03
C ASP A 124 8.97 -19.34 8.73
N LEU A 125 10.07 -18.65 9.02
CA LEU A 125 10.24 -17.23 8.71
C LEU A 125 10.28 -16.96 7.20
N TRP A 126 10.64 -17.96 6.40
CA TRP A 126 10.70 -17.86 4.93
C TRP A 126 9.35 -18.12 4.25
N ARG A 127 8.29 -18.39 5.02
CA ARG A 127 6.92 -18.49 4.48
C ARG A 127 6.48 -17.14 3.93
N THR A 128 5.83 -17.15 2.78
CA THR A 128 5.26 -15.94 2.18
C THR A 128 3.93 -15.61 2.84
N CYS A 129 3.82 -14.40 3.37
CA CYS A 129 2.60 -13.81 3.91
C CYS A 129 2.10 -12.74 2.94
N TYR A 130 0.90 -12.96 2.41
CA TYR A 130 0.13 -11.95 1.70
C TYR A 130 -0.77 -11.20 2.69
N LYS A 131 -0.47 -9.93 2.92
CA LYS A 131 -1.24 -9.01 3.77
C LYS A 131 -2.14 -8.15 2.88
N SER A 132 -3.45 -8.18 3.13
CA SER A 132 -4.42 -7.32 2.46
C SER A 132 -4.28 -5.85 2.92
N PRO A 133 -4.80 -4.88 2.15
CA PRO A 133 -4.78 -3.45 2.51
C PRO A 133 -5.39 -3.11 3.88
N HIS A 134 -6.33 -3.94 4.33
CA HIS A 134 -7.10 -3.75 5.56
C HIS A 134 -6.71 -4.72 6.68
N ALA A 135 -5.76 -5.62 6.42
CA ALA A 135 -5.31 -6.57 7.42
C ALA A 135 -4.39 -5.89 8.43
N THR A 136 -4.57 -6.24 9.70
CA THR A 136 -3.58 -5.99 10.75
C THR A 136 -2.85 -7.28 11.06
N VAL A 137 -1.59 -7.16 11.47
CA VAL A 137 -0.80 -8.31 11.91
C VAL A 137 -0.37 -8.07 13.35
N GLU A 138 -0.51 -9.06 14.20
CA GLU A 138 -0.19 -9.00 15.62
C GLU A 138 0.83 -10.08 15.97
N ILE A 139 1.79 -9.70 16.84
CA ILE A 139 2.70 -10.60 17.53
C ILE A 139 2.37 -10.49 19.04
N PRO A 140 1.50 -11.38 19.56
CA PRO A 140 0.99 -11.26 20.93
C PRO A 140 2.09 -11.28 21.99
N GLU A 141 3.18 -12.03 21.78
CA GLU A 141 4.28 -12.15 22.73
C GLU A 141 5.11 -10.88 22.88
N LEU A 142 5.05 -9.96 21.90
CA LEU A 142 5.71 -8.66 21.95
C LEU A 142 4.72 -7.50 22.15
N GLU A 143 3.42 -7.79 22.27
CA GLU A 143 2.34 -6.79 22.24
C GLU A 143 2.51 -5.82 21.05
N PHE A 144 2.96 -6.35 19.92
CA PHE A 144 3.34 -5.57 18.75
C PHE A 144 2.36 -5.79 17.59
N GLU A 145 1.95 -4.72 16.93
CA GLU A 145 1.01 -4.76 15.81
C GLU A 145 1.53 -3.98 14.60
N PHE A 146 1.37 -4.57 13.42
CA PHE A 146 1.42 -3.88 12.14
C PHE A 146 0.01 -3.42 11.76
N SER A 147 -0.21 -2.11 11.77
CA SER A 147 -1.49 -1.52 11.38
C SER A 147 -1.76 -1.69 9.87
N ALA A 148 -3.02 -1.49 9.50
CA ALA A 148 -3.44 -1.42 8.10
C ALA A 148 -2.82 -0.17 7.43
N ASP A 149 -2.21 -0.35 6.27
CA ASP A 149 -1.50 0.67 5.50
C ASP A 149 -2.22 1.03 4.18
N GLY A 150 -3.33 0.36 3.88
CA GLY A 150 -4.08 0.56 2.63
C GLY A 150 -3.37 0.00 1.41
N LYS A 151 -2.26 -0.73 1.56
CA LYS A 151 -1.46 -1.29 0.47
C LYS A 151 -1.41 -2.81 0.53
N ARG A 152 -1.27 -3.43 -0.63
CA ARG A 152 -1.08 -4.89 -0.73
C ARG A 152 0.40 -5.19 -0.49
N HIS A 153 0.70 -6.02 0.51
CA HIS A 153 2.07 -6.42 0.81
C HIS A 153 2.22 -7.93 0.67
N THR A 154 3.16 -8.37 -0.18
CA THR A 154 3.49 -9.79 -0.37
C THR A 154 4.97 -9.98 -0.07
N ASP A 155 5.28 -10.60 1.06
CA ASP A 155 6.68 -10.84 1.43
C ASP A 155 6.81 -12.01 2.42
N SER A 156 8.04 -12.44 2.71
CA SER A 156 8.30 -13.41 3.78
C SER A 156 8.07 -12.81 5.16
N ILE A 157 7.73 -13.64 6.16
CA ILE A 157 7.57 -13.19 7.56
C ILE A 157 8.85 -12.53 8.06
N TYR A 158 10.01 -13.08 7.69
CA TYR A 158 11.32 -12.49 7.97
C TYR A 158 11.38 -11.03 7.49
N ASN A 159 10.96 -10.75 6.26
CA ASN A 159 11.04 -9.42 5.67
C ASN A 159 9.98 -8.46 6.21
N HIS A 160 8.80 -8.94 6.60
CA HIS A 160 7.83 -8.11 7.32
C HIS A 160 8.42 -7.61 8.64
N ILE A 161 9.08 -8.48 9.41
CA ILE A 161 9.79 -8.10 10.64
C ILE A 161 10.97 -7.18 10.33
N GLY A 162 11.76 -7.50 9.30
CA GLY A 162 12.88 -6.66 8.86
C GLY A 162 12.44 -5.24 8.49
N SER A 163 11.32 -5.12 7.79
CA SER A 163 10.68 -3.84 7.45
C SER A 163 10.23 -3.08 8.71
N ALA A 164 9.63 -3.75 9.70
CA ALA A 164 9.29 -3.12 10.97
C ALA A 164 10.52 -2.61 11.73
N VAL A 165 11.58 -3.43 11.82
CA VAL A 165 12.84 -3.05 12.44
C VAL A 165 13.44 -1.81 11.77
N TYR A 166 13.46 -1.79 10.43
CA TYR A 166 13.96 -0.65 9.67
C TYR A 166 13.11 0.61 9.90
N ASN A 167 11.78 0.48 9.83
CA ASN A 167 10.87 1.61 10.00
C ASN A 167 10.94 2.21 11.41
N LEU A 168 11.02 1.37 12.45
CA LEU A 168 11.21 1.81 13.84
C LEU A 168 12.59 2.45 14.05
N GLY A 169 13.65 1.87 13.47
CA GLY A 169 14.99 2.44 13.53
C GLY A 169 15.10 3.79 12.82
N ALA A 170 14.48 3.93 11.65
CA ALA A 170 14.39 5.18 10.92
C ALA A 170 13.59 6.23 11.71
N HIS A 171 12.46 5.84 12.30
CA HIS A 171 11.67 6.69 13.18
C HIS A 171 12.49 7.16 14.38
N TYR A 172 13.25 6.28 15.04
CA TYR A 172 14.18 6.65 16.11
C TYR A 172 15.21 7.70 15.64
N VAL A 173 15.85 7.51 14.49
CA VAL A 173 16.88 8.43 13.97
C VAL A 173 16.29 9.77 13.55
N GLN A 174 15.16 9.77 12.85
CA GLN A 174 14.47 10.99 12.40
C GLN A 174 13.92 11.78 13.58
N GLN A 175 13.43 11.07 14.60
CA GLN A 175 12.85 11.66 15.81
C GLN A 175 13.85 11.89 16.94
N ALA A 176 15.10 11.48 16.80
CA ALA A 176 16.17 11.80 17.75
C ALA A 176 16.35 13.32 17.94
N ASN A 177 15.97 14.12 16.92
CA ASN A 177 15.95 15.58 16.94
C ASN A 177 14.57 16.19 17.24
N SER A 178 13.53 15.36 17.32
CA SER A 178 12.19 15.77 17.74
C SER A 178 12.07 15.57 19.25
N GLY A 179 11.35 16.43 19.96
CA GLY A 179 11.30 16.47 21.42
C GLY A 179 10.63 15.28 22.12
N LEU A 180 10.77 14.04 21.62
CA LEU A 180 10.40 12.84 22.36
C LEU A 180 11.26 12.68 23.60
N SER A 181 10.64 12.25 24.69
CA SER A 181 11.34 11.88 25.91
C SER A 181 12.27 10.69 25.66
N ASP A 182 13.34 10.63 26.43
CA ASP A 182 14.31 9.53 26.33
C ASP A 182 13.64 8.18 26.68
N ASP A 183 12.67 8.16 27.61
CA ASP A 183 11.86 6.98 27.92
C ASP A 183 11.12 6.39 26.69
N HIS A 184 10.65 7.23 25.75
CA HIS A 184 10.00 6.74 24.54
C HIS A 184 11.01 6.18 23.53
N LYS A 185 12.20 6.79 23.46
CA LYS A 185 13.30 6.34 22.61
C LYS A 185 13.82 4.99 23.06
N ASP A 186 13.97 4.80 24.38
CA ASP A 186 14.38 3.53 24.97
C ASP A 186 13.40 2.41 24.64
N LYS A 187 12.09 2.65 24.78
CA LYS A 187 11.05 1.67 24.40
C LYS A 187 11.09 1.30 22.92
N ILE A 188 11.31 2.26 22.03
CA ILE A 188 11.44 1.96 20.59
C ILE A 188 12.65 1.04 20.35
N MET A 189 13.79 1.33 20.98
CA MET A 189 14.98 0.50 20.83
C MET A 189 14.82 -0.89 21.45
N ASP A 190 14.17 -1.00 22.60
CA ASP A 190 13.86 -2.28 23.23
C ASP A 190 12.99 -3.15 22.31
N THR A 191 11.98 -2.57 21.67
CA THR A 191 11.16 -3.27 20.66
C THR A 191 11.98 -3.70 19.44
N VAL A 192 12.87 -2.84 18.94
CA VAL A 192 13.76 -3.18 17.82
C VAL A 192 14.68 -4.36 18.18
N ILE A 193 15.23 -4.37 19.40
CA ILE A 193 16.07 -5.47 19.89
C ILE A 193 15.24 -6.76 19.99
N ALA A 194 14.03 -6.68 20.55
CA ALA A 194 13.15 -7.83 20.70
C ALA A 194 12.73 -8.43 19.34
N LEU A 195 12.38 -7.59 18.36
CA LEU A 195 12.05 -8.02 16.99
C LEU A 195 13.25 -8.70 16.31
N ASN A 196 14.47 -8.18 16.47
CA ASN A 196 15.66 -8.83 15.94
C ASN A 196 15.92 -10.19 16.59
N ALA A 197 15.70 -10.30 17.90
CA ALA A 197 15.83 -11.59 18.59
C ALA A 197 14.84 -12.65 18.08
N PHE A 198 13.64 -12.23 17.65
CA PHE A 198 12.62 -13.15 17.11
C PHE A 198 12.99 -13.73 15.74
N LEU A 199 13.90 -13.08 14.98
CA LEU A 199 14.41 -13.60 13.71
C LEU A 199 15.28 -14.86 13.89
N ASP A 200 15.88 -15.06 15.07
CA ASP A 200 16.64 -16.27 15.39
C ASP A 200 15.75 -17.39 15.97
N VAL A 201 14.46 -17.10 16.24
CA VAL A 201 13.47 -18.01 16.85
C VAL A 201 14.02 -18.72 18.10
N PRO A 202 14.47 -17.97 19.14
CA PRO A 202 15.01 -18.58 20.37
C PRO A 202 13.94 -19.36 21.14
N VAL A 203 12.68 -18.91 21.05
CA VAL A 203 11.49 -19.53 21.60
C VAL A 203 10.40 -19.47 20.52
N PRO A 204 9.53 -20.50 20.41
CA PRO A 204 8.39 -20.44 19.50
C PRO A 204 7.47 -19.26 19.84
N TRP A 205 6.99 -18.57 18.81
CA TRP A 205 6.13 -17.39 18.95
C TRP A 205 5.06 -17.39 17.86
N THR A 206 4.07 -16.50 17.99
CA THR A 206 2.85 -16.54 17.18
C THR A 206 2.75 -15.33 16.25
N TRP A 207 2.42 -15.59 14.99
CA TRP A 207 2.11 -14.58 14.00
C TRP A 207 0.62 -14.64 13.68
N VAL A 208 -0.13 -13.59 14.01
CA VAL A 208 -1.58 -13.52 13.84
C VAL A 208 -1.92 -12.46 12.80
N VAL A 209 -2.70 -12.80 11.79
CA VAL A 209 -3.22 -11.87 10.79
C VAL A 209 -4.72 -11.73 11.00
N HIS A 210 -5.17 -10.52 11.31
CA HIS A 210 -6.58 -10.18 11.38
C HIS A 210 -6.95 -9.45 10.10
N ASP A 211 -7.71 -10.11 9.23
CA ASP A 211 -8.13 -9.54 7.96
C ASP A 211 -9.65 -9.42 7.88
N PRO A 212 -10.21 -8.19 7.99
CA PRO A 212 -11.63 -7.95 7.79
C PRO A 212 -12.13 -8.31 6.39
N SER A 213 -11.27 -8.21 5.37
CA SER A 213 -11.63 -8.44 3.96
C SER A 213 -11.61 -9.92 3.56
N GLY A 214 -10.80 -10.73 4.25
CA GLY A 214 -10.63 -12.16 3.97
C GLY A 214 -9.78 -12.47 2.73
N MET A 215 -8.92 -11.53 2.32
CA MET A 215 -8.10 -11.63 1.11
C MET A 215 -6.66 -12.07 1.41
N SER A 216 -6.23 -12.03 2.67
CA SER A 216 -4.88 -12.42 3.11
C SER A 216 -4.67 -13.93 3.03
N GLU A 217 -3.43 -14.36 2.74
CA GLU A 217 -3.08 -15.76 2.56
C GLU A 217 -1.61 -16.05 2.91
N PHE A 218 -1.33 -17.26 3.41
CA PHE A 218 0.03 -17.78 3.58
C PHE A 218 0.39 -18.78 2.48
N LYS A 219 1.64 -18.77 2.06
CA LYS A 219 2.21 -19.82 1.21
C LYS A 219 3.48 -20.41 1.85
N PRO A 220 3.56 -21.75 2.02
CA PRO A 220 2.50 -22.73 1.85
C PRO A 220 1.41 -22.63 2.93
N MET A 221 0.13 -22.82 2.54
CA MET A 221 -0.96 -23.09 3.49
C MET A 221 -0.87 -24.56 3.92
N ASP A 222 -0.20 -24.81 5.03
CA ASP A 222 -0.09 -26.15 5.64
C ASP A 222 -0.82 -26.21 6.98
N ALA A 223 -0.75 -27.37 7.65
CA ALA A 223 -1.41 -27.61 8.93
C ALA A 223 -0.92 -26.73 10.09
N HIS A 224 0.13 -25.92 9.89
CA HIS A 224 0.62 -24.97 10.91
C HIS A 224 -0.12 -23.63 10.87
N VAL A 225 -0.93 -23.38 9.83
CA VAL A 225 -1.79 -22.20 9.70
C VAL A 225 -3.20 -22.55 10.16
N GLU A 226 -3.59 -22.01 11.31
CA GLU A 226 -4.96 -22.10 11.81
C GLU A 226 -5.77 -20.93 11.23
N VAL A 227 -6.77 -21.22 10.39
CA VAL A 227 -7.66 -20.21 9.81
C VAL A 227 -9.01 -20.26 10.50
N GLU A 228 -9.32 -19.21 11.24
CA GLU A 228 -10.63 -18.98 11.85
C GLU A 228 -11.43 -18.00 10.98
N TYR A 229 -12.57 -18.46 10.48
CA TYR A 229 -13.54 -17.59 9.81
C TYR A 229 -14.39 -16.92 10.88
N LEU A 230 -14.18 -15.62 11.07
CA LEU A 230 -15.04 -14.84 11.93
C LEU A 230 -16.33 -14.61 11.14
N GLU A 231 -17.45 -15.16 11.62
CA GLU A 231 -18.75 -14.83 11.03
C GLU A 231 -18.90 -13.31 10.96
N PRO A 232 -19.48 -12.75 9.89
CA PRO A 232 -19.61 -11.31 9.74
C PRO A 232 -20.33 -10.79 10.97
N ALA A 233 -19.57 -10.17 11.86
CA ALA A 233 -20.14 -9.54 13.02
C ALA A 233 -21.07 -8.48 12.45
N ALA A 234 -22.38 -8.70 12.60
CA ALA A 234 -23.39 -7.68 12.36
C ALA A 234 -23.05 -6.35 13.10
N ALA A 235 -22.10 -6.39 14.04
CA ALA A 235 -21.48 -5.24 14.71
C ALA A 235 -20.54 -4.38 13.83
N ALA A 236 -19.84 -4.91 12.82
CA ALA A 236 -18.93 -4.09 11.98
C ALA A 236 -19.70 -3.28 10.93
N ALA A 237 -20.78 -3.86 10.39
CA ALA A 237 -21.73 -3.13 9.54
C ALA A 237 -22.49 -2.05 10.34
N ALA A 238 -22.79 -2.32 11.62
CA ALA A 238 -23.38 -1.32 12.52
C ALA A 238 -22.40 -0.20 12.87
N ALA A 239 -21.11 -0.49 13.14
CA ALA A 239 -20.11 0.54 13.43
C ALA A 239 -19.81 1.45 12.23
N ALA A 240 -19.79 0.89 11.00
CA ALA A 240 -19.67 1.68 9.78
C ALA A 240 -20.93 2.53 9.51
N ALA A 241 -22.12 2.02 9.86
CA ALA A 241 -23.38 2.78 9.75
C ALA A 241 -23.52 3.86 10.83
N GLU A 242 -23.00 3.64 12.03
CA GLU A 242 -23.06 4.61 13.13
C GLU A 242 -22.06 5.77 12.92
N LEU A 243 -20.89 5.48 12.35
CA LEU A 243 -19.94 6.53 11.93
C LEU A 243 -20.46 7.35 10.73
N ALA A 244 -21.22 6.73 9.82
CA ALA A 244 -21.89 7.42 8.71
C ALA A 244 -23.09 8.27 9.17
N ALA A 245 -23.83 7.82 10.20
CA ALA A 245 -24.97 8.56 10.76
C ALA A 245 -24.55 9.77 11.62
N ALA A 246 -23.34 9.78 12.17
CA ALA A 246 -22.82 10.91 12.95
C ALA A 246 -22.32 12.09 12.08
N GLY A 247 -22.13 11.88 10.78
CA GLY A 247 -21.65 12.91 9.84
C GLY A 247 -22.75 13.82 9.26
N ASP A 248 -24.03 13.47 9.41
CA ASP A 248 -25.17 14.18 8.77
C ASP A 248 -26.04 14.97 9.78
N ALA A 249 -25.51 15.27 10.98
CA ALA A 249 -26.25 15.97 12.04
C ALA A 249 -25.66 17.34 12.41
N ALA A 250 -25.03 18.03 11.45
CA ALA A 250 -24.52 19.39 11.66
C ALA A 250 -24.73 20.30 10.43
N ALA A 251 -25.95 20.36 9.90
CA ALA A 251 -26.40 21.47 9.04
C ALA A 251 -27.93 21.56 9.00
N ALA A 252 -28.55 22.04 10.07
CA ALA A 252 -29.94 22.50 10.03
C ALA A 252 -30.11 23.68 10.99
N GLU A 253 -29.76 24.87 10.52
CA GLU A 253 -30.24 26.12 11.11
C GLU A 253 -31.75 26.26 10.83
N PRO A 254 -32.58 26.70 11.80
CA PRO A 254 -34.02 26.74 11.65
C PRO A 254 -34.50 28.06 11.01
N ALA A 255 -35.34 27.94 9.99
CA ALA A 255 -36.11 29.03 9.42
C ALA A 255 -37.36 29.32 10.26
N ALA A 256 -37.62 30.58 10.61
CA ALA A 256 -38.96 31.10 10.78
C ALA A 256 -39.07 32.64 10.77
N ALA A 257 -40.04 33.11 9.99
CA ALA A 257 -40.92 34.27 10.17
C ALA A 257 -40.54 35.63 9.55
N GLU A 258 -41.30 36.00 8.51
CA GLU A 258 -41.55 37.37 8.03
C GLU A 258 -42.32 38.21 9.08
N PRO A 259 -42.33 39.56 8.93
CA PRO A 259 -43.56 40.18 8.39
C PRO A 259 -43.38 41.41 7.47
N THR A 260 -44.23 41.45 6.45
CA THR A 260 -44.94 42.56 5.76
C THR A 260 -44.45 44.03 5.74
N ALA A 261 -44.41 44.54 4.49
CA ALA A 261 -44.94 45.82 3.96
C ALA A 261 -44.12 47.14 4.13
N ALA A 262 -43.65 47.71 3.01
CA ALA A 262 -44.34 48.80 2.28
C ALA A 262 -43.40 49.61 1.34
N ALA A 263 -43.86 49.75 0.09
CA ALA A 263 -43.82 50.95 -0.77
C ALA A 263 -42.49 51.61 -1.23
N ALA A 264 -42.34 51.62 -2.56
CA ALA A 264 -42.20 52.81 -3.43
C ALA A 264 -40.91 52.96 -4.25
N ALA A 265 -41.17 53.22 -5.55
CA ALA A 265 -40.43 54.05 -6.49
C ALA A 265 -39.23 53.46 -7.29
N GLU A 266 -39.54 53.04 -8.52
CA GLU A 266 -38.78 53.37 -9.75
C GLU A 266 -38.58 54.90 -9.91
N PRO A 267 -37.72 55.45 -10.82
CA PRO A 267 -37.23 54.84 -12.07
C PRO A 267 -35.77 55.16 -12.52
N ALA A 268 -35.38 54.50 -13.62
CA ALA A 268 -34.63 55.01 -14.79
C ALA A 268 -33.14 55.44 -14.74
N ALA A 269 -32.41 54.91 -15.74
CA ALA A 269 -31.42 55.53 -16.66
C ALA A 269 -30.21 54.60 -16.85
N ALA A 270 -30.02 53.94 -17.99
CA ALA A 270 -29.45 54.47 -19.25
C ALA A 270 -28.05 55.09 -19.06
N GLY A 271 -27.02 54.51 -19.70
CA GLY A 271 -25.66 55.07 -19.68
C GLY A 271 -24.63 54.22 -20.40
N GLU A 272 -24.24 54.69 -21.57
CA GLU A 272 -23.37 54.11 -22.59
C GLU A 272 -21.89 54.47 -22.37
N ALA A 273 -20.97 53.69 -22.98
CA ALA A 273 -19.57 54.04 -23.31
C ALA A 273 -18.61 54.26 -22.10
N ALA A 274 -17.29 54.18 -22.19
CA ALA A 274 -16.34 54.12 -23.29
C ALA A 274 -15.02 53.51 -22.79
N ALA A 275 -14.16 53.17 -23.75
CA ALA A 275 -12.78 52.73 -23.60
C ALA A 275 -11.86 53.76 -22.90
N ALA A 276 -10.79 53.27 -22.27
CA ALA A 276 -9.44 53.86 -22.36
C ALA A 276 -8.39 52.88 -21.83
N GLU A 277 -7.32 52.76 -22.62
CA GLU A 277 -6.03 52.11 -22.33
C GLU A 277 -5.36 52.63 -21.06
N GLU A 278 -4.57 51.79 -20.39
CA GLU A 278 -3.22 52.19 -19.99
C GLU A 278 -2.29 50.97 -19.85
N GLN A 279 -1.06 51.19 -20.29
CA GLN A 279 0.02 50.24 -20.54
C GLN A 279 0.75 49.87 -19.24
N GLN A 280 1.34 48.67 -19.18
CA GLN A 280 2.61 48.51 -18.47
C GLN A 280 3.44 47.35 -19.07
N GLU A 281 4.58 47.75 -19.64
CA GLU A 281 5.72 46.93 -20.04
C GLU A 281 6.38 46.24 -18.84
N GLY A 282 6.99 45.07 -19.06
CA GLY A 282 7.71 44.34 -18.01
C GLY A 282 8.53 43.13 -18.47
N GLN A 283 9.39 43.34 -19.47
CA GLN A 283 10.70 42.69 -19.70
C GLN A 283 10.84 41.16 -19.68
N GLN A 284 11.13 40.62 -20.87
CA GLN A 284 11.82 39.36 -21.12
C GLN A 284 13.34 39.52 -20.91
N GLN A 285 13.99 38.56 -20.26
CA GLN A 285 15.43 38.34 -20.35
C GLN A 285 15.71 36.87 -20.65
N GLN A 286 16.23 36.62 -21.86
CA GLN A 286 16.94 35.39 -22.23
C GLN A 286 18.43 35.52 -21.89
N PRO A 287 19.14 34.39 -21.63
CA PRO A 287 20.53 34.37 -21.20
C PRO A 287 21.51 34.36 -22.39
N PRO A 288 22.75 34.87 -22.24
CA PRO A 288 23.79 34.65 -23.23
C PRO A 288 24.70 33.45 -22.89
N GLU A 289 24.73 32.56 -23.87
CA GLU A 289 25.78 31.72 -24.47
C GLU A 289 27.25 31.82 -23.99
N ALA A 290 27.96 30.71 -24.23
CA ALA A 290 29.23 30.28 -23.67
C ALA A 290 30.49 30.66 -24.48
N ALA A 291 31.63 30.51 -23.77
CA ALA A 291 32.98 30.19 -24.25
C ALA A 291 33.74 31.31 -25.01
N PRO A 292 35.07 31.25 -25.19
CA PRO A 292 35.97 30.07 -25.28
C PRO A 292 36.63 29.61 -23.97
#